data_AF-A0A4R2JRZ7-F1
#
_entry.id   AF-A0A4R2JRZ7-F1
#
_cell.length_a   1.000
_cell.length_b   1.000
_cell.length_c   1.000
_cell.angle_alpha   90.00
_cell.angle_beta   90.00
_cell.angle_gamma   90.00
#
_symmetry.space_group_name_H-M   'P 1'
#
loop_
_entity.id
_entity.type
_entity.pdbx_description
1 polymer ?
#
loop_
_entity_poly.entity_id
_entity_poly.type
_entity_poly.pdbx_seq_one_letter_code
_entity_poly.pdbx_strand_id
1 'polypeptide(L)'
;METVGKAADHNYYIHLAGTSKCLDIPGGTLKVGQPLQLWECNGWNKAQLFHIFPRGSSSDLTYRIMGNWGGTDGPDLCVDVWHPANNGDQVRLWSCGHSDEYYHQYWVF
;
A
#
# COMPACT_ATOMS: atom_id res chain seq x y z
N MET A 1 -14.60 7.41 12.32
CA MET A 1 -13.23 7.69 11.84
C MET A 1 -13.08 6.93 10.55
N GLU A 2 -12.92 7.63 9.42
CA GLU A 2 -12.67 6.99 8.13
C GLU A 2 -11.33 6.23 8.22
N THR A 3 -11.32 4.99 7.76
CA THR A 3 -10.16 4.09 7.77
C THR A 3 -9.05 4.55 6.81
N VAL A 4 -9.37 5.49 5.94
CA VAL A 4 -8.50 6.04 4.91
C VAL A 4 -8.65 7.56 4.87
N GLY A 5 -7.60 8.32 5.16
CA GLY A 5 -7.59 9.78 5.10
C GLY A 5 -7.00 10.30 3.78
N LYS A 6 -7.70 11.16 3.03
CA LYS A 6 -7.25 11.69 1.73
C LYS A 6 -6.21 12.80 1.90
N ALA A 7 -5.05 12.66 1.23
CA ALA A 7 -3.96 13.63 1.22
C ALA A 7 -3.86 14.45 -0.10
N ALA A 8 -4.19 13.85 -1.26
CA ALA A 8 -4.33 14.47 -2.59
C ALA A 8 -5.00 13.48 -3.56
N ASP A 9 -5.03 13.72 -4.88
CA ASP A 9 -5.58 12.76 -5.87
C ASP A 9 -4.94 11.39 -5.69
N HIS A 10 -5.79 10.44 -5.27
CA HIS A 10 -5.49 9.04 -4.97
C HIS A 10 -4.42 8.77 -3.90
N ASN A 11 -3.98 9.75 -3.12
CA ASN A 11 -3.02 9.52 -2.04
C ASN A 11 -3.68 9.52 -0.68
N TYR A 12 -3.31 8.54 0.13
CA TYR A 12 -4.00 8.24 1.38
C TYR A 12 -3.07 7.78 2.50
N TYR A 13 -3.47 8.10 3.73
CA TYR A 13 -2.97 7.46 4.94
C TYR A 13 -3.93 6.33 5.33
N ILE A 14 -3.41 5.12 5.54
CA ILE A 14 -4.19 3.95 5.94
C ILE A 14 -4.10 3.81 7.46
N HIS A 15 -5.19 4.11 8.15
CA HIS A 15 -5.25 4.08 9.61
C HIS A 15 -5.72 2.71 10.10
N LEU A 16 -5.02 2.16 11.10
CA LEU A 16 -5.54 1.01 11.83
C LEU A 16 -6.70 1.47 12.72
N ALA A 17 -7.90 1.00 12.40
CA ALA A 17 -9.13 1.38 13.09
C ALA A 17 -9.02 1.21 14.62
N GLY A 18 -9.47 2.23 15.35
CA GLY A 18 -9.45 2.23 16.82
C GLY A 18 -8.07 2.48 17.45
N THR A 19 -7.07 2.88 16.66
CA THR A 19 -5.71 3.16 17.13
C THR A 19 -5.17 4.47 16.55
N SER A 20 -4.02 4.93 17.07
CA SER A 20 -3.23 6.03 16.50
C SER A 20 -2.13 5.55 15.54
N LYS A 21 -2.27 4.34 14.99
CA LYS A 21 -1.26 3.70 14.14
C LYS A 21 -1.64 3.72 12.67
N CYS A 22 -0.64 3.85 11.82
CA CYS A 22 -0.73 3.92 10.37
C CYS A 22 0.03 2.75 9.74
N LEU A 23 -0.38 2.32 8.55
CA LEU A 23 0.49 1.52 7.69
C LEU A 23 1.75 2.34 7.38
N ASP A 24 2.91 1.69 7.45
CA ASP A 24 4.20 2.38 7.41
C ASP A 24 5.24 1.54 6.66
N ILE A 25 6.06 2.23 5.87
CA ILE A 25 7.29 1.70 5.26
C ILE A 25 8.42 1.97 6.25
N PRO A 26 9.01 0.93 6.88
CA PRO A 26 10.02 1.12 7.91
C PRO A 26 11.17 2.02 7.44
N GLY A 27 11.37 3.14 8.15
CA GLY A 27 12.40 4.13 7.84
C GLY A 27 12.25 4.80 6.47
N GLY A 28 11.10 4.70 5.81
CA GLY A 28 10.87 5.23 4.45
C GLY A 28 11.67 4.53 3.35
N THR A 29 12.20 3.33 3.61
CA THR A 29 13.05 2.62 2.65
C THR A 29 12.23 1.94 1.57
N LEU A 30 12.21 2.52 0.37
CA LEU A 30 11.55 1.95 -0.81
C LEU A 30 12.44 0.91 -1.50
N LYS A 31 12.36 -0.35 -1.05
CA LYS A 31 13.11 -1.47 -1.62
C LYS A 31 12.20 -2.66 -1.91
N VAL A 32 12.47 -3.38 -2.99
CA VAL A 32 11.81 -4.66 -3.30
C VAL A 32 12.03 -5.64 -2.13
N GLY A 33 10.95 -6.25 -1.67
CA GLY A 33 10.93 -7.17 -0.54
C GLY A 33 10.85 -6.49 0.82
N GLN A 34 10.82 -5.15 0.90
CA GLN A 34 10.73 -4.44 2.17
C GLN A 34 9.42 -4.77 2.89
N PRO A 35 9.46 -5.35 4.10
CA PRO A 35 8.27 -5.50 4.91
C PRO A 35 7.58 -4.18 5.21
N LEU A 36 6.25 -4.21 5.24
CA LEU A 36 5.48 -3.14 5.85
C LEU A 36 5.32 -3.37 7.35
N GLN A 37 5.03 -2.28 8.07
CA GLN A 37 4.78 -2.32 9.51
C GLN A 37 3.61 -1.43 9.90
N LEU A 38 3.23 -1.50 11.17
CA LEU A 38 2.43 -0.49 11.83
C LEU A 38 3.35 0.43 12.63
N TRP A 39 3.17 1.73 12.48
CA TRP A 39 3.90 2.72 13.26
C TRP A 39 2.96 3.83 13.74
N GLU A 40 3.37 4.59 14.76
CA GLU A 40 2.62 5.78 15.16
C GLU A 40 2.44 6.70 13.96
N CYS A 41 1.21 7.17 13.75
CA CYS A 41 0.91 8.12 12.68
C CYS A 41 1.67 9.42 12.94
N ASN A 42 2.54 9.83 12.00
CA ASN A 42 3.40 11.00 12.15
C ASN A 42 3.15 12.10 11.10
N GLY A 43 1.92 12.13 10.59
CA GLY A 43 1.26 13.32 10.03
C GLY A 43 1.68 13.77 8.64
N TRP A 44 2.94 13.60 8.22
CA TRP A 44 3.45 14.18 6.96
C TRP A 44 4.66 13.42 6.38
N ASN A 45 4.80 12.14 6.69
CA ASN A 45 5.92 11.33 6.18
C ASN A 45 5.51 10.55 4.92
N LYS A 46 6.35 10.60 3.88
CA LYS A 46 6.22 9.77 2.66
C LYS A 46 6.20 8.27 2.98
N ALA A 47 6.77 7.85 4.10
CA ALA A 47 6.73 6.46 4.57
C ALA A 47 5.32 5.95 4.91
N GLN A 48 4.36 6.82 5.19
CA GLN A 48 2.98 6.46 5.58
C GLN A 48 1.94 6.84 4.53
N LEU A 49 2.40 7.30 3.37
CA LEU A 49 1.57 7.88 2.33
C LEU A 49 1.53 6.93 1.14
N PHE A 50 0.34 6.39 0.86
CA PHE A 50 0.14 5.34 -0.14
C PHE A 50 -0.78 5.84 -1.25
N HIS A 51 -0.43 5.52 -2.49
CA HIS A 51 -1.26 5.81 -3.64
C HIS A 51 -2.21 4.62 -3.87
N ILE A 52 -3.52 4.85 -3.73
CA ILE A 52 -4.57 3.84 -3.87
C ILE A 52 -5.42 4.16 -5.10
N PHE A 53 -5.45 3.26 -6.07
CA PHE A 53 -6.26 3.42 -7.28
C PHE A 53 -7.06 2.16 -7.59
N PRO A 54 -8.28 2.33 -8.16
CA PRO A 54 -9.13 1.20 -8.51
C PRO A 54 -8.52 0.40 -9.66
N ARG A 55 -8.70 -0.93 -9.65
CA ARG A 55 -8.33 -1.82 -10.76
C ARG A 55 -9.25 -1.63 -11.96
N GLY A 56 -10.53 -1.40 -11.70
CA GLY A 56 -11.58 -1.42 -12.72
C GLY A 56 -12.60 -0.30 -12.57
N SER A 57 -13.83 -0.58 -13.01
CA SER A 57 -14.97 0.33 -12.90
C SER A 57 -15.30 0.70 -11.45
N SER A 58 -16.13 1.72 -11.24
CA SER A 58 -16.58 2.13 -9.90
C SER A 58 -17.32 1.06 -9.08
N SER A 59 -17.79 -0.03 -9.70
CA SER A 59 -18.37 -1.18 -9.00
C SER A 59 -17.36 -2.26 -8.61
N ASP A 60 -16.11 -2.14 -9.06
CA ASP A 60 -15.01 -3.02 -8.67
C ASP A 60 -14.33 -2.44 -7.43
N LEU A 61 -14.50 -3.10 -6.29
CA LEU A 61 -13.87 -2.74 -5.02
C LEU A 61 -12.42 -3.27 -4.91
N THR A 62 -11.83 -3.66 -6.03
CA THR A 62 -10.43 -4.11 -6.08
C THR A 62 -9.52 -2.91 -6.30
N TYR A 63 -8.56 -2.73 -5.41
CA TYR A 63 -7.61 -1.63 -5.41
C TYR A 63 -6.18 -2.12 -5.48
N ARG A 64 -5.34 -1.32 -6.12
CA ARG A 64 -3.89 -1.43 -5.98
C ARG A 64 -3.41 -0.36 -5.02
N ILE A 65 -2.47 -0.73 -4.15
CA ILE A 65 -1.86 0.17 -3.18
C ILE A 65 -0.38 0.26 -3.52
N MET A 66 0.12 1.45 -3.85
CA MET A 66 1.54 1.70 -4.10
C MET A 66 2.17 2.42 -2.91
N GLY A 67 3.38 1.97 -2.56
CA GLY A 67 4.20 2.61 -1.53
C GLY A 67 4.96 3.86 -2.04
N ASN A 68 4.98 4.10 -3.36
CA ASN A 68 5.51 5.34 -3.93
C ASN A 68 4.38 6.36 -4.16
N TRP A 69 4.72 7.64 -3.95
CA TRP A 69 3.90 8.77 -4.35
C TRP A 69 4.18 9.04 -5.84
N GLY A 70 3.29 8.57 -6.72
CA GLY A 70 3.07 8.96 -8.13
C GLY A 70 4.19 9.75 -8.83
N GLY A 71 5.43 9.28 -8.76
CA GLY A 71 6.61 10.09 -9.04
C GLY A 71 7.70 9.22 -9.62
N THR A 72 8.32 9.71 -10.68
CA THR A 72 9.36 9.11 -11.52
C THR A 72 10.64 8.65 -10.80
N ASP A 73 10.66 8.73 -9.47
CA ASP A 73 11.81 8.45 -8.63
C ASP A 73 11.75 7.01 -8.10
N GLY A 74 12.08 6.05 -8.98
CA GLY A 74 12.27 4.64 -8.62
C GLY A 74 11.23 3.69 -9.22
N PRO A 75 11.39 2.37 -9.00
CA PRO A 75 10.43 1.38 -9.47
C PRO A 75 9.09 1.55 -8.74
N ASP A 76 7.98 1.36 -9.46
CA ASP A 76 6.69 1.27 -8.82
C ASP A 76 6.67 0.04 -7.90
N LEU A 77 6.49 0.30 -6.60
CA LEU A 77 6.41 -0.72 -5.57
C LEU A 77 5.00 -0.81 -5.02
N CYS A 78 4.45 -2.01 -5.08
CA CYS A 78 3.09 -2.33 -4.71
C CYS A 78 3.07 -3.09 -3.39
N VAL A 79 2.01 -2.88 -2.62
CA VAL A 79 1.70 -3.71 -1.45
C VAL A 79 1.37 -5.12 -1.95
N ASP A 80 2.18 -6.08 -1.53
CA ASP A 80 2.27 -7.42 -2.08
C ASP A 80 2.31 -8.45 -0.95
N VAL A 81 1.72 -9.62 -1.20
CA VAL A 81 1.97 -10.84 -0.44
C VAL A 81 2.72 -11.81 -1.36
N TRP A 82 3.69 -12.55 -0.81
CA TRP A 82 4.45 -13.53 -1.59
C TRP A 82 3.53 -14.55 -2.28
N HIS A 83 3.94 -15.05 -3.45
CA HIS A 83 3.26 -16.18 -4.09
C HIS A 83 3.99 -17.50 -3.78
N PRO A 84 3.31 -18.53 -3.25
CA PRO A 84 1.87 -18.59 -2.95
C PRO A 84 1.50 -17.81 -1.68
N ALA A 85 0.32 -17.18 -1.66
CA ALA A 85 -0.17 -16.38 -0.53
C ALA A 85 -0.75 -17.25 0.59
N ASN A 86 0.12 -17.75 1.45
CA ASN A 86 -0.19 -18.63 2.57
C ASN A 86 -0.56 -17.85 3.84
N ASN A 87 -1.22 -18.55 4.77
CA ASN A 87 -1.44 -18.03 6.12
C ASN A 87 -0.10 -17.70 6.80
N GLY A 88 0.02 -16.46 7.28
CA GLY A 88 1.22 -15.97 7.95
C GLY A 88 2.23 -15.28 7.04
N ASP A 89 1.98 -15.25 5.72
CA ASP A 89 2.86 -14.54 4.81
C ASP A 89 2.90 -13.04 5.08
N GLN A 90 4.11 -12.50 5.03
CA GLN A 90 4.35 -11.10 5.30
C GLN A 90 3.95 -10.23 4.11
N VAL A 91 3.14 -9.21 4.41
CA VAL A 91 2.85 -8.10 3.51
C VAL A 91 4.10 -7.23 3.35
N ARG A 92 4.45 -6.91 2.11
CA ARG A 92 5.69 -6.22 1.76
C ARG A 92 5.47 -5.27 0.58
N LEU A 93 6.53 -4.54 0.26
CA LEU A 93 6.68 -3.87 -1.03
C LEU A 93 7.30 -4.83 -2.04
N TRP A 94 6.74 -4.90 -3.23
CA TRP A 94 7.32 -5.64 -4.34
C TRP A 94 7.15 -4.87 -5.64
N SER A 95 7.98 -5.18 -6.64
CA SER A 95 7.82 -4.60 -7.98
C SER A 95 6.39 -4.83 -8.47
N CYS A 96 5.74 -3.76 -8.90
CA CYS A 96 4.39 -3.82 -9.44
C CYS A 96 4.39 -4.66 -10.74
N GLY A 97 3.65 -5.79 -10.76
CA GLY A 97 3.46 -6.61 -11.96
C GLY A 97 2.41 -6.01 -12.92
N HIS A 98 2.47 -6.38 -14.21
CA HIS A 98 1.52 -5.92 -15.24
C HIS A 98 0.63 -7.04 -15.82
N SER A 99 0.81 -8.31 -15.44
CA SER A 99 -0.08 -9.40 -15.85
C SER A 99 -1.11 -9.71 -14.77
N ASP A 100 -2.31 -10.12 -15.16
CA ASP A 100 -3.43 -10.38 -14.25
C ASP A 100 -3.27 -11.62 -13.34
N GLU A 101 -2.09 -12.26 -13.34
CA GLU A 101 -1.69 -13.34 -12.43
C GLU A 101 -1.35 -12.84 -11.00
N TYR A 102 -1.10 -11.54 -10.84
CA TYR A 102 -0.66 -10.93 -9.57
C TYR A 102 -1.81 -10.55 -8.63
N TYR A 103 -2.78 -11.45 -8.38
CA TYR A 103 -3.87 -11.21 -7.41
C TYR A 103 -3.36 -10.83 -6.01
N HIS A 104 -2.13 -11.25 -5.69
CA HIS A 104 -1.45 -10.96 -4.43
C HIS A 104 -0.95 -9.51 -4.27
N GLN A 105 -1.18 -8.65 -5.27
CA GLN A 105 -0.92 -7.20 -5.22
C GLN A 105 -2.21 -6.35 -5.23
N TYR A 106 -3.37 -7.00 -5.21
CA TYR A 106 -4.67 -6.34 -5.23
C TYR A 106 -5.42 -6.62 -3.93
N TRP A 107 -6.10 -5.60 -3.43
CA TRP A 107 -6.74 -5.58 -2.12
C TRP A 107 -8.20 -5.15 -2.26
N VAL A 108 -9.10 -5.76 -1.48
CA VAL A 108 -10.53 -5.45 -1.52
C VAL A 108 -10.96 -4.81 -0.21
N PHE A 109 -11.66 -3.68 -0.27
CA PHE A 109 -12.26 -3.00 0.86
C PHE A 109 -13.41 -2.08 0.42
#